data_AF-A0A2C9JYD7-F1
#
_entry.id   AF-A0A2C9JYD7-F1
#
_cell.length_a   1.000
_cell.length_b   1.000
_cell.length_c   1.000
_cell.angle_alpha   90.00
_cell.angle_beta   90.00
_cell.angle_gamma   90.00
#
_symmetry.space_group_name_H-M   'P 1'
#
loop_
_entity.id
_entity.type
_entity.pdbx_description
1 polymer ?
#
loop_
_entity_poly.entity_id
_entity_poly.type
_entity_poly.pdbx_seq_one_letter_code
_entity_poly.pdbx_strand_id
1 'polypeptide(L)'
;MLIEGQHHLNAKGDHFLSPNQLNLSLHNILVKAILYILVIVLVVLTPAFARTTSIGSFKAGPTIGRNVTKPTTPERTTPFTTTPAAPTTRKPPPKELTIGYITTLNITRKHGLPLPGRLISGALTYAIDVVNNDSNILPDTELKFELAESHGEENISLWQTSELIKKGVHAIIGPEGTCVHEAMLAGVYNIPMISYVSTIYTDVVSL
;
A
#
# COMPACT_ATOMS: atom_id res chain seq x y z
N MET A 1 66.40 -6.12 -4.64
CA MET A 1 65.30 -6.91 -4.06
C MET A 1 64.09 -6.66 -4.95
N LEU A 2 63.87 -7.58 -5.90
CA LEU A 2 62.78 -7.60 -6.87
C LEU A 2 61.49 -8.03 -6.17
N ILE A 3 60.37 -7.34 -6.39
CA ILE A 3 59.04 -7.97 -6.40
C ILE A 3 58.25 -7.42 -7.58
N GLU A 4 57.94 -8.34 -8.49
CA GLU A 4 57.12 -8.22 -9.69
C GLU A 4 55.64 -7.95 -9.36
N GLY A 5 54.96 -7.28 -10.29
CA GLY A 5 53.53 -7.43 -10.49
C GLY A 5 53.26 -8.28 -11.73
N GLN A 6 52.13 -9.00 -11.78
CA GLN A 6 51.26 -9.16 -12.95
C GLN A 6 50.00 -9.95 -12.59
N HIS A 7 48.95 -9.73 -13.38
CA HIS A 7 47.54 -10.10 -13.19
C HIS A 7 47.15 -11.51 -13.72
N HIS A 8 45.92 -11.92 -13.35
CA HIS A 8 45.03 -12.96 -13.92
C HIS A 8 45.44 -14.43 -13.65
N LEU A 9 44.59 -15.31 -13.11
CA LEU A 9 43.43 -15.91 -13.80
C LEU A 9 42.37 -16.44 -12.82
N ASN A 10 41.11 -16.25 -13.23
CA ASN A 10 39.89 -16.77 -12.65
C ASN A 10 39.57 -18.10 -13.37
N ALA A 11 39.47 -19.23 -12.65
CA ALA A 11 38.89 -20.47 -13.21
C ALA A 11 38.46 -21.46 -12.11
N LYS A 12 37.13 -21.62 -11.99
CA LYS A 12 36.41 -22.89 -11.89
C LYS A 12 36.76 -23.83 -10.72
N GLY A 13 36.09 -23.59 -9.60
CA GLY A 13 35.80 -24.63 -8.61
C GLY A 13 34.46 -25.30 -8.96
N ASP A 14 34.51 -26.42 -9.66
CA ASP A 14 33.34 -27.27 -9.90
C ASP A 14 32.94 -27.92 -8.57
N HIS A 15 31.86 -27.43 -7.96
CA HIS A 15 31.24 -28.06 -6.79
C HIS A 15 30.67 -29.43 -7.19
N PHE A 16 31.45 -30.47 -6.92
CA PHE A 16 31.05 -31.86 -6.96
C PHE A 16 29.90 -32.09 -5.97
N LEU A 17 28.66 -32.04 -6.46
CA LEU A 17 27.48 -32.37 -5.67
C LEU A 17 27.49 -33.87 -5.36
N SER A 18 27.59 -34.20 -4.08
CA SER A 18 27.54 -35.57 -3.56
C SER A 18 26.26 -36.29 -4.04
N PRO A 19 26.34 -37.56 -4.49
CA PRO A 19 25.20 -38.33 -5.02
C PRO A 19 24.02 -38.49 -4.04
N ASN A 20 24.23 -38.22 -2.74
CA ASN A 20 23.18 -38.25 -1.72
C ASN A 20 22.26 -37.01 -1.75
N GLN A 21 22.73 -35.87 -2.27
CA GLN A 21 21.91 -34.63 -2.36
C GLN A 21 20.96 -34.66 -3.56
N LEU A 22 21.31 -35.38 -4.64
CA LEU A 22 20.48 -35.50 -5.83
C LEU A 22 19.25 -36.39 -5.57
N ASN A 23 19.41 -37.49 -4.82
CA ASN A 23 18.32 -38.39 -4.45
C ASN A 23 17.29 -37.75 -3.51
N LEU A 24 17.73 -36.90 -2.58
CA LEU A 24 16.82 -36.19 -1.67
C LEU A 24 16.00 -35.12 -2.40
N SER A 25 16.61 -34.45 -3.38
CA SER A 25 15.95 -33.47 -4.24
C SER A 25 14.90 -34.12 -5.16
N LEU A 26 15.27 -35.23 -5.81
CA LEU A 26 14.35 -36.01 -6.65
C LEU A 26 13.16 -36.55 -5.84
N HIS A 27 13.40 -37.09 -4.64
CA HIS A 27 12.33 -37.57 -3.77
C HIS A 27 11.35 -36.45 -3.38
N ASN A 28 11.86 -35.26 -3.04
CA ASN A 28 11.01 -34.12 -2.69
C ASN A 28 10.21 -33.57 -3.87
N ILE A 29 10.77 -33.59 -5.08
CA ILE A 29 10.04 -33.21 -6.30
C ILE A 29 8.95 -34.24 -6.61
N LEU A 30 9.24 -35.53 -6.48
CA LEU A 30 8.28 -36.61 -6.71
C LEU A 30 7.10 -36.54 -5.72
N VAL A 31 7.39 -36.32 -4.43
CA VAL A 31 6.36 -36.18 -3.39
C VAL A 31 5.47 -34.96 -3.65
N LYS A 32 6.06 -33.82 -4.05
CA LYS A 32 5.28 -32.62 -4.40
C LYS A 32 4.41 -32.83 -5.64
N ALA A 33 4.92 -33.52 -6.66
CA ALA A 33 4.15 -33.84 -7.86
C ALA A 33 2.96 -34.76 -7.54
N ILE A 34 3.17 -35.80 -6.72
CA ILE A 34 2.11 -36.72 -6.29
C ILE A 34 1.04 -35.97 -5.47
N LEU A 35 1.46 -35.12 -4.54
CA LEU A 35 0.53 -34.32 -3.73
C LEU A 35 -0.30 -33.36 -4.61
N TYR A 36 0.32 -32.73 -5.59
CA TYR A 36 -0.35 -31.81 -6.52
C TYR A 36 -1.38 -32.54 -7.41
N ILE A 37 -1.03 -33.71 -7.92
CA ILE A 37 -1.94 -34.55 -8.70
C ILE A 37 -3.12 -35.01 -7.84
N LEU A 38 -2.90 -35.42 -6.59
CA LEU A 38 -3.97 -35.79 -5.65
C LEU A 38 -4.93 -34.64 -5.38
N VAL A 39 -4.43 -33.40 -5.22
CA VAL A 39 -5.27 -32.21 -5.02
C VAL A 39 -6.11 -31.91 -6.27
N ILE A 40 -5.53 -31.98 -7.46
CA ILE A 40 -6.28 -31.77 -8.71
C ILE A 40 -7.36 -32.84 -8.88
N VAL A 41 -7.04 -34.10 -8.62
CA VAL A 41 -7.98 -35.22 -8.68
C VAL A 41 -9.13 -34.99 -7.68
N LEU A 42 -8.83 -34.57 -6.44
CA LEU A 42 -9.85 -34.23 -5.44
C LEU A 42 -10.76 -33.06 -5.86
N VAL A 43 -10.20 -32.00 -6.46
CA VAL A 43 -10.95 -30.83 -6.91
C VAL A 43 -11.84 -31.16 -8.12
N VAL A 44 -11.38 -32.03 -9.02
CA VAL A 44 -12.11 -32.41 -10.23
C VAL A 44 -13.18 -33.50 -9.96
N LEU A 45 -12.99 -34.35 -8.96
CA LEU A 45 -13.94 -35.41 -8.58
C LEU A 45 -15.08 -34.95 -7.65
N THR A 46 -15.09 -33.71 -7.18
CA THR A 46 -16.24 -33.15 -6.46
C THR A 46 -17.11 -32.30 -7.40
N PRO A 47 -18.23 -32.83 -7.96
CA PRO A 47 -19.21 -32.02 -8.67
C PRO A 47 -20.13 -31.31 -7.67
N ALA A 48 -19.58 -30.46 -6.79
CA ALA A 48 -20.39 -29.72 -5.82
C ALA A 48 -19.67 -28.49 -5.24
N PHE A 49 -19.23 -27.56 -6.10
CA PHE A 49 -19.04 -26.17 -5.66
C PHE A 49 -19.54 -25.16 -6.69
N ALA A 50 -20.73 -25.44 -7.22
CA ALA A 50 -21.63 -24.39 -7.71
C ALA A 50 -22.67 -24.14 -6.61
N ARG A 51 -22.36 -23.28 -5.65
CA ARG A 51 -23.38 -22.64 -4.79
C ARG A 51 -22.99 -21.19 -4.51
N THR A 52 -23.68 -20.32 -5.23
CA THR A 52 -24.15 -19.00 -4.82
C THR A 52 -24.05 -18.76 -3.32
N THR A 53 -23.25 -17.78 -2.92
CA THR A 53 -23.45 -17.05 -1.67
C THR A 53 -23.75 -15.60 -2.03
N SER A 54 -25.04 -15.31 -2.14
CA SER A 54 -25.56 -13.97 -1.89
C SER A 54 -25.24 -13.60 -0.44
N ILE A 55 -24.43 -12.57 -0.24
CA ILE A 55 -24.29 -11.84 1.03
C ILE A 55 -24.92 -10.48 0.71
N GLY A 56 -26.15 -10.17 1.12
CA GLY A 56 -26.60 -10.12 2.50
C GLY A 56 -26.55 -8.65 2.93
N SER A 57 -27.68 -7.95 2.83
CA SER A 57 -27.84 -6.54 3.22
C SER A 57 -27.28 -6.27 4.62
N PHE A 58 -26.33 -5.35 4.71
CA PHE A 58 -25.92 -4.79 5.98
C PHE A 58 -27.05 -3.91 6.53
N LYS A 59 -27.67 -4.39 7.60
CA LYS A 59 -28.62 -3.64 8.42
C LYS A 59 -27.83 -2.57 9.18
N ALA A 60 -28.20 -1.31 8.98
CA ALA A 60 -27.62 -0.17 9.70
C ALA A 60 -27.77 -0.36 11.21
N GLY A 61 -26.64 -0.42 11.91
CA GLY A 61 -26.53 -0.30 13.36
C GLY A 61 -26.64 1.16 13.81
N PRO A 62 -26.87 1.39 15.11
CA PRO A 62 -27.58 2.55 15.64
C PRO A 62 -26.79 3.86 15.55
N THR A 63 -27.52 4.91 15.18
CA THR A 63 -27.07 6.31 15.18
C THR A 63 -26.78 6.76 16.62
N ILE A 64 -25.51 6.76 17.01
CA ILE A 64 -25.07 7.45 18.24
C ILE A 64 -24.91 8.93 17.90
N GLY A 65 -25.93 9.72 18.25
CA GLY A 65 -25.89 11.17 18.19
C GLY A 65 -24.86 11.72 19.17
N ARG A 66 -23.73 12.21 18.65
CA ARG A 66 -22.85 13.10 19.39
C ARG A 66 -23.20 14.54 19.01
N ASN A 67 -23.88 15.23 19.92
CA ASN A 67 -23.96 16.69 19.93
C ASN A 67 -22.55 17.22 20.20
N VAL A 68 -21.82 17.55 19.14
CA VAL A 68 -20.57 18.31 19.24
C VAL A 68 -20.95 19.79 19.23
N THR A 69 -20.99 20.37 20.43
CA THR A 69 -21.05 21.82 20.63
C THR A 69 -19.82 22.44 19.97
N LYS A 70 -20.07 23.28 18.97
CA LYS A 70 -19.07 24.06 18.22
C LYS A 70 -18.19 24.87 19.19
N PRO A 71 -16.85 24.78 19.14
CA PRO A 71 -15.99 25.70 19.86
C PRO A 71 -16.08 27.08 19.22
N THR A 72 -16.54 28.05 20.01
CA THR A 72 -16.53 29.48 19.71
C THR A 72 -15.11 30.01 19.86
N THR A 73 -14.51 30.49 18.77
CA THR A 73 -13.24 31.24 18.77
C THR A 73 -13.43 32.49 17.89
N PRO A 74 -12.92 33.66 18.31
CA PRO A 74 -13.59 34.94 18.07
C PRO A 74 -13.39 35.51 16.67
N GLU A 75 -14.48 36.08 16.17
CA GLU A 75 -14.61 36.87 14.96
C GLU A 75 -13.74 38.14 15.06
N ARG A 76 -12.69 38.22 14.25
CA ARG A 76 -11.91 39.45 14.06
C ARG A 76 -12.46 40.20 12.85
N THR A 77 -13.27 41.19 13.14
CA THR A 77 -13.80 42.18 12.20
C THR A 77 -12.68 42.90 11.45
N THR A 78 -12.67 42.80 10.13
CA THR A 78 -12.07 43.80 9.24
C THR A 78 -13.15 44.27 8.25
N PRO A 79 -13.45 45.57 8.18
CA PRO A 79 -14.41 46.09 7.21
C PRO A 79 -13.73 46.24 5.85
N PHE A 80 -14.12 45.41 4.87
CA PHE A 80 -13.86 45.67 3.46
C PHE A 80 -15.15 46.06 2.77
N THR A 81 -15.17 47.33 2.37
CA THR A 81 -16.19 48.08 1.66
C THR A 81 -16.75 47.33 0.45
N THR A 82 -18.07 47.30 0.41
CA THR A 82 -18.94 46.79 -0.65
C THR A 82 -18.74 47.53 -1.98
N THR A 83 -18.37 46.79 -3.03
CA THR A 83 -18.75 47.10 -4.41
C THR A 83 -19.60 45.94 -4.92
N PRO A 84 -20.90 46.12 -5.21
CA PRO A 84 -21.74 45.04 -5.73
C PRO A 84 -21.36 44.75 -7.19
N ALA A 85 -20.46 43.79 -7.39
CA ALA A 85 -20.26 43.18 -8.70
C ALA A 85 -21.40 42.18 -8.96
N ALA A 86 -21.92 42.20 -10.19
CA ALA A 86 -23.04 41.39 -10.66
C ALA A 86 -22.90 39.88 -10.30
N PRO A 87 -24.00 39.17 -10.01
CA PRO A 87 -23.95 37.74 -9.73
C PRO A 87 -23.64 36.97 -11.02
N THR A 88 -22.35 36.77 -11.30
CA THR A 88 -21.95 35.75 -12.27
C THR A 88 -22.10 34.39 -11.61
N THR A 89 -23.03 33.57 -12.14
CA THR A 89 -23.27 32.18 -11.77
C THR A 89 -22.11 31.28 -12.20
N ARG A 90 -20.89 31.57 -11.72
CA ARG A 90 -19.74 30.69 -11.95
C ARG A 90 -19.77 29.61 -10.89
N LYS A 91 -19.92 28.36 -11.34
CA LYS A 91 -19.68 27.19 -10.51
C LYS A 91 -18.29 27.36 -9.87
N PRO A 92 -18.15 27.29 -8.53
CA PRO A 92 -16.85 27.40 -7.90
C PRO A 92 -15.92 26.30 -8.43
N PRO A 93 -14.61 26.56 -8.51
CA PRO A 93 -13.66 25.55 -8.95
C PRO A 93 -13.78 24.30 -8.07
N PRO A 94 -13.55 23.09 -8.63
CA PRO A 94 -13.64 21.84 -7.87
C PRO A 94 -12.72 21.88 -6.64
N LYS A 95 -13.18 21.25 -5.56
CA LYS A 95 -12.36 21.09 -4.35
C LYS A 95 -11.27 20.05 -4.60
N GLU A 96 -10.03 20.31 -4.19
CA GLU A 96 -8.97 19.31 -4.31
C GLU A 96 -8.92 18.42 -3.05
N LEU A 97 -8.90 17.11 -3.27
CA LEU A 97 -8.70 16.10 -2.23
C LEU A 97 -7.39 15.36 -2.52
N THR A 98 -6.33 15.70 -1.79
CA THR A 98 -5.01 15.06 -1.96
C THR A 98 -4.78 13.96 -0.96
N ILE A 99 -4.39 12.77 -1.41
CA ILE A 99 -3.94 11.65 -0.57
C ILE A 99 -2.44 11.42 -0.71
N GLY A 100 -1.76 11.05 0.37
CA GLY A 100 -0.38 10.59 0.33
C GLY A 100 -0.32 9.11 -0.04
N TYR A 101 0.70 8.70 -0.79
CA TYR A 101 0.91 7.31 -1.17
C TYR A 101 2.36 6.93 -0.92
N ILE A 102 2.57 6.05 0.06
CA ILE A 102 3.90 5.55 0.43
C ILE A 102 4.06 4.16 -0.14
N THR A 103 5.14 3.96 -0.92
CA THR A 103 5.43 2.67 -1.55
C THR A 103 6.92 2.42 -1.68
N THR A 104 7.29 1.25 -2.18
CA THR A 104 8.66 0.95 -2.60
C THR A 104 8.68 0.68 -4.09
N LEU A 105 9.39 1.49 -4.87
CA LEU A 105 9.49 1.29 -6.32
C LEU A 105 10.66 0.37 -6.69
N ASN A 106 11.64 0.23 -5.80
CA ASN A 106 12.79 -0.64 -6.00
C ASN A 106 12.40 -2.12 -5.78
N ILE A 107 12.82 -2.98 -6.71
CA ILE A 107 12.50 -4.41 -6.75
C ILE A 107 13.43 -5.21 -5.80
N THR A 108 14.41 -4.54 -5.18
CA THR A 108 15.50 -5.20 -4.46
C THR A 108 15.23 -5.26 -2.95
N ARG A 109 14.41 -6.21 -2.50
CA ARG A 109 14.48 -6.65 -1.09
C ARG A 109 15.82 -7.38 -0.87
N LYS A 110 16.39 -7.28 0.34
CA LYS A 110 17.45 -8.21 0.82
C LYS A 110 17.06 -9.70 0.71
N HIS A 111 15.78 -10.02 0.54
CA HIS A 111 15.22 -11.38 0.58
C HIS A 111 14.58 -11.84 -0.74
N GLY A 112 14.77 -11.14 -1.86
CA GLY A 112 14.37 -11.62 -3.19
C GLY A 112 12.86 -11.70 -3.47
N LEU A 113 12.01 -11.21 -2.56
CA LEU A 113 10.57 -11.08 -2.81
C LEU A 113 10.29 -9.82 -3.66
N PRO A 114 9.53 -9.93 -4.76
CA PRO A 114 9.18 -8.78 -5.57
C PRO A 114 8.30 -7.83 -4.76
N LEU A 115 8.70 -6.56 -4.70
CA LEU A 115 7.89 -5.49 -4.14
C LEU A 115 6.89 -5.03 -5.21
N PRO A 116 5.57 -5.18 -4.97
CA PRO A 116 4.57 -4.85 -5.97
C PRO A 116 4.36 -3.35 -6.15
N GLY A 117 5.13 -2.47 -5.48
CA GLY A 117 4.91 -1.02 -5.50
C GLY A 117 4.77 -0.40 -6.89
N ARG A 118 5.47 -0.90 -7.92
CA ARG A 118 5.26 -0.46 -9.31
C ARG A 118 3.88 -0.83 -9.86
N LEU A 119 3.42 -2.06 -9.61
CA LEU A 119 2.10 -2.54 -10.03
C LEU A 119 1.00 -1.78 -9.27
N ILE A 120 1.16 -1.62 -7.96
CA ILE A 120 0.22 -0.89 -7.12
C ILE A 120 0.15 0.58 -7.52
N SER A 121 1.28 1.21 -7.88
CA SER A 121 1.28 2.59 -8.39
C SER A 121 0.45 2.73 -9.65
N GLY A 122 0.59 1.79 -10.61
CA GLY A 122 -0.23 1.80 -11.83
C GLY A 122 -1.72 1.59 -11.53
N ALA A 123 -2.04 0.67 -10.62
CA ALA A 123 -3.41 0.42 -10.18
C ALA A 123 -4.02 1.64 -9.46
N LEU A 124 -3.25 2.33 -8.61
CA LEU A 124 -3.69 3.52 -7.89
C LEU A 124 -3.96 4.69 -8.85
N THR A 125 -3.07 4.93 -9.81
CA THR A 125 -3.30 5.94 -10.86
C THR A 125 -4.61 5.66 -11.59
N TYR A 126 -4.82 4.41 -12.03
CA TYR A 126 -6.06 4.03 -12.70
C TYR A 126 -7.30 4.18 -11.80
N ALA A 127 -7.20 3.82 -10.52
CA ALA A 127 -8.31 3.96 -9.58
C ALA A 127 -8.71 5.43 -9.38
N ILE A 128 -7.74 6.35 -9.32
CA ILE A 128 -7.99 7.79 -9.23
C ILE A 128 -8.64 8.30 -10.51
N ASP A 129 -8.17 7.87 -11.68
CA ASP A 129 -8.80 8.22 -12.96
C ASP A 129 -10.26 7.75 -13.01
N VAL A 130 -10.55 6.53 -12.53
CA VAL A 130 -11.92 6.00 -12.47
C VAL A 130 -12.80 6.84 -11.53
N VAL A 131 -12.30 7.17 -10.33
CA VAL A 131 -13.05 7.99 -9.35
C VAL A 131 -13.33 9.39 -9.89
N ASN A 132 -12.32 10.05 -10.46
CA ASN A 132 -12.48 11.41 -10.99
C ASN A 132 -13.41 11.49 -12.21
N ASN A 133 -13.57 10.39 -12.95
CA ASN A 133 -14.45 10.30 -14.12
C ASN A 133 -15.89 9.88 -13.76
N ASP A 134 -16.18 9.47 -12.53
CA ASP A 134 -17.53 9.12 -12.07
C ASP A 134 -18.17 10.29 -11.32
N SER A 135 -19.15 10.94 -11.93
CA SER A 135 -19.88 12.07 -11.32
C SER A 135 -20.71 11.69 -10.08
N ASN A 136 -20.90 10.40 -9.80
CA ASN A 136 -21.59 9.93 -8.60
C ASN A 136 -20.65 9.79 -7.40
N ILE A 137 -19.33 9.74 -7.62
CA ILE A 137 -18.32 9.53 -6.59
C ILE A 137 -17.48 10.81 -6.47
N LEU A 138 -17.62 11.51 -5.34
CA LEU A 138 -16.95 12.79 -5.07
C LEU A 138 -17.30 13.90 -6.09
N PRO A 139 -18.59 14.24 -6.29
CA PRO A 139 -18.97 15.32 -7.18
C PRO A 139 -18.30 16.64 -6.79
N ASP A 140 -17.90 17.42 -7.81
CA ASP A 140 -17.24 18.72 -7.66
C ASP A 140 -15.92 18.68 -6.86
N THR A 141 -15.29 17.51 -6.80
CA THR A 141 -14.01 17.29 -6.12
C THR A 141 -13.06 16.53 -7.05
N GLU A 142 -11.80 16.96 -7.10
CA GLU A 142 -10.73 16.25 -7.82
C GLU A 142 -9.85 15.50 -6.81
N LEU A 143 -9.78 14.18 -6.95
CA LEU A 143 -8.88 13.32 -6.17
C LEU A 143 -7.49 13.33 -6.80
N LYS A 144 -6.47 13.65 -6.02
CA LYS A 144 -5.05 13.63 -6.41
C LYS A 144 -4.24 12.82 -5.41
N PHE A 145 -3.06 12.38 -5.81
CA PHE A 145 -2.13 11.74 -4.88
C PHE A 145 -0.70 12.24 -5.00
N GLU A 146 -0.01 12.22 -3.87
CA GLU A 146 1.41 12.52 -3.72
C GLU A 146 2.18 11.24 -3.49
N LEU A 147 3.02 10.85 -4.46
CA LEU A 147 3.89 9.67 -4.35
C LEU A 147 5.08 9.96 -3.44
N ALA A 148 5.33 9.07 -2.49
CA ALA A 148 6.48 9.09 -1.61
C ALA A 148 7.17 7.71 -1.58
N GLU A 149 8.46 7.69 -1.92
CA GLU A 149 9.23 6.46 -1.99
C GLU A 149 9.94 6.17 -0.66
N SER A 150 9.70 4.98 -0.12
CA SER A 150 10.28 4.50 1.15
C SER A 150 11.55 3.66 0.99
N HIS A 151 11.90 3.24 -0.24
CA HIS A 151 12.98 2.28 -0.53
C HIS A 151 12.91 0.95 0.26
N GLY A 152 11.77 0.65 0.88
CA GLY A 152 11.62 -0.50 1.76
C GLY A 152 12.32 -0.34 3.10
N GLU A 153 12.75 0.88 3.44
CA GLU A 153 13.39 1.23 4.70
C GLU A 153 12.42 1.98 5.62
N GLU A 154 12.26 1.50 6.85
CA GLU A 154 11.31 2.05 7.82
C GLU A 154 11.63 3.50 8.21
N ASN A 155 12.90 3.84 8.39
CA ASN A 155 13.32 5.21 8.72
C ASN A 155 12.96 6.20 7.59
N ILE A 156 13.15 5.78 6.34
CA ILE A 156 12.78 6.58 5.17
C ILE A 156 11.27 6.69 5.07
N SER A 157 10.54 5.59 5.26
CA SER A 157 9.07 5.56 5.30
C SER A 157 8.48 6.53 6.33
N LEU A 158 9.05 6.56 7.54
CA LEU A 158 8.63 7.47 8.60
C LEU A 158 8.92 8.95 8.26
N TRP A 159 10.10 9.21 7.68
CA TRP A 159 10.43 10.56 7.19
C TRP A 159 9.45 11.01 6.09
N GLN A 160 9.19 10.16 5.10
CA GLN A 160 8.22 10.42 4.04
C GLN A 160 6.80 10.66 4.58
N THR A 161 6.39 9.90 5.59
CA THR A 161 5.12 10.12 6.29
C THR A 161 5.07 11.54 6.86
N SER A 162 6.14 11.99 7.53
CA SER A 162 6.22 13.35 8.06
C SER A 162 6.16 14.42 6.97
N GLU A 163 6.77 14.17 5.80
CA GLU A 163 6.74 15.11 4.67
C GLU A 163 5.34 15.19 4.04
N LEU A 164 4.64 14.07 3.90
CA LEU A 164 3.25 14.05 3.44
C LEU A 164 2.32 14.80 4.41
N ILE A 165 2.51 14.64 5.72
CA ILE A 165 1.78 15.39 6.74
C ILE A 165 2.02 16.90 6.59
N LYS A 166 3.28 17.32 6.41
CA LYS A 166 3.63 18.74 6.19
C LYS A 166 3.01 19.30 4.92
N LYS A 167 2.88 18.49 3.87
CA LYS A 167 2.20 18.86 2.62
C LYS A 167 0.67 18.98 2.76
N GLY A 168 0.10 18.61 3.91
CA GLY A 168 -1.33 18.76 4.18
C GLY A 168 -2.20 17.74 3.44
N VAL A 169 -1.71 16.50 3.24
CA VAL A 169 -2.55 15.42 2.68
C VAL A 169 -3.71 15.09 3.61
N HIS A 170 -4.84 14.66 3.03
CA HIS A 170 -6.06 14.36 3.77
C HIS A 170 -6.12 12.92 4.29
N ALA A 171 -5.36 12.02 3.68
CA ALA A 171 -5.24 10.61 4.05
C ALA A 171 -3.91 10.05 3.51
N ILE A 172 -3.45 8.92 4.02
CA ILE A 172 -2.25 8.23 3.55
C ILE A 172 -2.58 6.79 3.17
N ILE A 173 -2.07 6.31 2.04
CA ILE A 173 -2.14 4.91 1.60
C ILE A 173 -0.74 4.29 1.69
N GLY A 174 -0.63 3.10 2.29
CA GLY A 174 0.63 2.37 2.47
C GLY A 174 1.15 2.36 3.92
N PRO A 175 2.43 2.00 4.14
CA PRO A 175 3.32 1.34 3.18
C PRO A 175 2.97 -0.15 2.96
N GLU A 176 3.79 -0.83 2.16
CA GLU A 176 3.69 -2.25 1.74
C GLU A 176 4.12 -3.24 2.84
N GLY A 177 4.87 -2.76 3.85
CA GLY A 177 5.41 -3.54 4.98
C GLY A 177 4.65 -3.30 6.28
N THR A 178 5.37 -3.29 7.41
CA THR A 178 4.81 -2.87 8.70
C THR A 178 4.45 -1.39 8.65
N CYS A 179 3.22 -1.06 9.04
CA CYS A 179 2.70 0.33 9.01
C CYS A 179 2.52 0.93 10.41
N VAL A 180 3.01 0.27 11.46
CA VAL A 180 2.68 0.61 12.86
C VAL A 180 3.21 1.98 13.23
N HIS A 181 4.47 2.28 12.90
CA HIS A 181 5.10 3.54 13.26
C HIS A 181 4.57 4.71 12.42
N GLU A 182 4.36 4.51 11.13
CA GLU A 182 3.80 5.52 10.24
C GLU A 182 2.34 5.83 10.56
N ALA A 183 1.52 4.80 10.84
CA ALA A 183 0.13 5.00 11.23
C ALA A 183 0.01 5.69 12.60
N MET A 184 0.91 5.39 13.53
CA MET A 184 0.97 6.11 14.81
C MET A 184 1.30 7.59 14.57
N LEU A 185 2.30 7.89 13.73
CA LEU A 185 2.64 9.26 13.37
C LEU A 185 1.47 9.99 12.69
N ALA A 186 0.82 9.38 11.70
CA ALA A 186 -0.34 9.95 11.02
C ALA A 186 -1.53 10.19 11.99
N GLY A 187 -1.75 9.25 12.92
CA GLY A 187 -2.80 9.34 13.94
C GLY A 187 -2.63 10.53 14.89
N VAL A 188 -1.39 10.91 15.24
CA VAL A 188 -1.11 12.11 16.05
C VAL A 188 -1.63 13.39 15.36
N TYR A 189 -1.62 13.43 14.03
CA TYR A 189 -2.11 14.55 13.23
C TYR A 189 -3.56 14.38 12.76
N ASN A 190 -4.28 13.37 13.25
CA ASN A 190 -5.64 13.00 12.81
C ASN A 190 -5.74 12.74 11.30
N ILE A 191 -4.67 12.21 10.69
CA ILE A 191 -4.65 11.83 9.28
C ILE A 191 -4.90 10.32 9.18
N PRO A 192 -6.00 9.87 8.56
CA PRO A 192 -6.26 8.44 8.41
C PRO A 192 -5.24 7.79 7.48
N MET A 193 -4.83 6.57 7.83
CA MET A 193 -3.87 5.78 7.06
C MET A 193 -4.42 4.38 6.76
N ILE A 194 -4.33 3.94 5.51
CA ILE A 194 -4.80 2.63 5.04
C ILE A 194 -3.63 1.89 4.39
N SER A 195 -3.15 0.81 5.00
CA SER A 195 -2.17 -0.06 4.35
C SER A 195 -2.85 -1.08 3.43
N TYR A 196 -2.21 -1.37 2.31
CA TYR A 196 -2.72 -2.30 1.29
C TYR A 196 -2.07 -3.71 1.35
N VAL A 197 -1.01 -3.91 2.15
CA VAL A 197 -0.30 -5.22 2.29
C VAL A 197 0.15 -5.52 3.73
N SER A 198 0.02 -4.60 4.70
CA SER A 198 0.57 -4.78 6.05
C SER A 198 0.13 -6.09 6.69
N THR A 199 1.05 -7.05 6.69
CA THR A 199 0.97 -8.29 7.45
C THR A 199 1.79 -8.02 8.70
N ILE A 200 1.11 -7.91 9.84
CA ILE A 200 1.81 -8.00 11.12
C ILE A 200 2.37 -9.42 11.17
N TYR A 201 3.66 -9.59 10.88
CA TYR A 201 4.35 -10.83 11.23
C TYR A 201 4.29 -10.92 12.75
N THR A 202 3.44 -11.81 13.26
CA THR A 202 3.54 -12.27 14.64
C THR A 202 4.77 -13.16 14.75
N ASP A 203 5.96 -12.55 14.72
CA ASP A 203 7.18 -13.14 15.29
C ASP A 203 7.23 -12.88 16.81
N VAL A 204 6.06 -12.82 17.44
CA VAL A 204 5.88 -12.96 18.89
C VAL A 204 5.38 -14.37 19.15
N VAL A 205 6.32 -15.32 19.16
CA VAL A 205 6.40 -16.57 19.95
C VAL A 205 7.35 -17.51 19.20
N SER A 206 8.64 -17.28 19.40
CA SER A 206 9.61 -18.35 19.52
C SER A 206 10.55 -17.91 20.65
N LEU A 207 10.00 -18.04 21.88
CA LEU A 207 10.79 -18.27 23.07
C LEU A 207 11.51 -19.62 22.93
#